data_AF-A0A3E0PVS6-F1
#
_entry.id   AF-A0A3E0PVS6-F1
#
_cell.length_a   1.000
_cell.length_b   1.000
_cell.length_c   1.000
_cell.angle_alpha   90.00
_cell.angle_beta   90.00
_cell.angle_gamma   90.00
#
_symmetry.space_group_name_H-M   'P 1'
#
loop_
_entity.id
_entity.type
_entity.pdbx_description
1 polymer ?
#
loop_
_entity_poly.entity_id
_entity_poly.type
_entity_poly.pdbx_seq_one_letter_code
_entity_poly.pdbx_strand_id
1 'polypeptide(L)'
;MAVSAAPTPNPNAMKFQVGEPVGGPATFSAGNETDNELATELLALEDVLSVFMTADFVTITKSSSGSWDAITPEATQILESHFPG
;
A
#
# COMPACT_ATOMS: atom_id res chain seq x y z
N MET A 1 -15.07 6.30 -0.01
CA MET A 1 -14.37 7.15 0.97
C MET A 1 -13.06 7.63 0.34
N ALA A 2 -12.45 8.76 0.72
CA ALA A 2 -11.22 9.23 0.05
C ALA A 2 -9.97 8.72 0.78
N VAL A 3 -9.13 7.93 0.09
CA VAL A 3 -7.83 7.48 0.62
C VAL A 3 -6.87 8.67 0.68
N SER A 4 -6.09 8.80 1.76
CA SER A 4 -5.13 9.89 1.92
C SER A 4 -3.70 9.38 2.08
N ALA A 5 -2.80 9.84 1.20
CA ALA A 5 -1.38 9.52 1.25
C ALA A 5 -0.61 10.55 2.09
N ALA A 6 0.25 10.07 2.98
CA ALA A 6 1.11 10.85 3.83
C ALA A 6 2.56 10.36 3.75
N PRO A 7 3.55 11.26 3.58
CA PRO A 7 4.95 10.87 3.55
C PRO A 7 5.39 10.38 4.94
N THR A 8 6.33 9.44 4.94
CA THR A 8 7.00 8.99 6.16
C THR A 8 8.42 9.55 6.21
N PRO A 9 9.13 9.48 7.37
CA PRO A 9 10.56 9.82 7.42
C PRO A 9 11.44 8.98 6.48
N ASN A 10 10.95 7.82 6.04
CA ASN A 10 11.59 7.01 5.02
C ASN A 10 11.12 7.48 3.63
N PRO A 11 12.01 8.03 2.77
CA PRO A 11 11.64 8.50 1.43
C PRO A 11 11.12 7.37 0.51
N ASN A 12 11.47 6.12 0.83
CA ASN A 12 11.00 4.94 0.12
C ASN A 12 9.71 4.37 0.69
N ALA A 13 9.13 4.95 1.75
CA ALA A 13 7.85 4.50 2.29
C ALA A 13 6.82 5.62 2.36
N MET A 14 5.59 5.30 1.94
CA MET A 14 4.44 6.20 1.95
C MET A 14 3.31 5.52 2.72
N LYS A 15 2.67 6.27 3.62
CA LYS A 15 1.52 5.80 4.39
C LYS A 15 0.24 6.20 3.66
N PHE A 16 -0.66 5.27 3.43
CA PHE A 16 -2.00 5.46 2.88
C PHE A 16 -3.03 5.19 3.96
N GLN A 17 -3.73 6.22 4.37
CA GLN A 17 -4.80 6.16 5.36
C GLN A 17 -6.11 5.84 4.62
N VAL A 18 -6.70 4.68 4.92
CA VAL A 18 -7.97 4.25 4.32
C VAL A 18 -9.16 4.59 5.22
N GLY A 19 -8.96 4.62 6.55
CA GLY A 19 -10.01 4.93 7.52
C GLY A 19 -10.93 3.76 7.87
N GLU A 20 -10.71 2.59 7.25
CA GLU A 20 -11.38 1.33 7.55
C GLU A 20 -10.38 0.29 8.09
N PRO A 21 -10.83 -0.65 8.93
CA PRO A 21 -9.95 -1.66 9.49
C PRO A 21 -9.40 -2.61 8.40
N VAL A 22 -8.11 -2.47 8.08
CA VAL A 22 -7.40 -3.35 7.13
C VAL A 22 -7.02 -4.70 7.75
N GLY A 23 -7.25 -4.85 9.05
CA GLY A 23 -6.94 -6.04 9.83
C GLY A 23 -5.77 -5.86 10.80
N GLY A 24 -5.07 -6.95 11.08
CA GLY A 24 -3.93 -6.98 12.00
C GLY A 24 -2.62 -6.51 11.34
N PRO A 25 -1.57 -6.22 12.14
CA PRO A 25 -0.25 -5.88 11.60
C PRO A 25 0.30 -7.05 10.77
N ALA A 26 0.37 -6.85 9.46
CA ALA A 26 0.88 -7.82 8.50
C ALA A 26 1.82 -7.14 7.51
N THR A 27 2.95 -7.78 7.23
CA THR A 27 3.93 -7.32 6.23
C THR A 27 3.99 -8.32 5.10
N PHE A 28 3.78 -7.84 3.90
CA PHE A 28 3.88 -8.60 2.66
C PHE A 28 5.05 -8.06 1.85
N SER A 29 5.84 -8.94 1.24
CA SER A 29 7.01 -8.57 0.46
C SER A 29 6.92 -9.17 -0.93
N ALA A 30 7.39 -8.45 -1.94
CA ALA A 30 7.40 -8.93 -3.32
C ALA A 30 8.15 -10.27 -3.40
N GLY A 31 7.53 -11.25 -4.07
CA GLY A 31 8.09 -12.60 -4.22
C GLY A 31 7.76 -13.58 -3.09
N ASN A 32 6.98 -13.19 -2.07
CA ASN A 32 6.38 -14.14 -1.13
C ASN A 32 4.93 -14.41 -1.53
N GLU A 33 4.51 -15.67 -1.47
CA GLU A 33 3.10 -16.03 -1.65
C GLU A 33 2.28 -15.47 -0.47
N THR A 34 1.14 -14.85 -0.78
CA THR A 34 0.19 -14.35 0.21
C THR A 34 -1.24 -14.60 -0.25
N ASP A 35 -2.09 -15.05 0.66
CA ASP A 35 -3.54 -15.19 0.42
C ASP A 35 -4.30 -13.85 0.49
N ASN A 36 -3.60 -12.74 0.74
CA ASN A 36 -4.20 -11.42 0.82
C ASN A 36 -4.28 -10.78 -0.58
N GLU A 37 -5.49 -10.68 -1.13
CA GLU A 37 -5.75 -10.14 -2.48
C GLU A 37 -5.27 -8.69 -2.61
N LEU A 38 -5.57 -7.84 -1.61
CA LEU A 38 -5.13 -6.44 -1.60
C LEU A 38 -3.61 -6.31 -1.62
N ALA A 39 -2.92 -7.12 -0.81
CA ALA A 39 -1.46 -7.12 -0.76
C ALA A 39 -0.87 -7.58 -2.10
N THR A 40 -1.51 -8.58 -2.73
CA THR A 40 -1.10 -9.08 -4.04
C THR A 40 -1.22 -8.00 -5.12
N GLU A 41 -2.34 -7.27 -5.17
CA GLU A 41 -2.54 -6.17 -6.12
C GLU A 41 -1.54 -5.04 -5.90
N LEU A 42 -1.31 -4.63 -4.65
CA LEU A 42 -0.34 -3.57 -4.34
C LEU A 42 1.11 -3.98 -4.62
N LEU A 43 1.46 -5.25 -4.39
CA LEU A 43 2.79 -5.80 -4.71
C LEU A 43 2.98 -6.01 -6.21
N ALA A 44 1.91 -6.06 -7.00
CA ALA A 44 1.98 -6.14 -8.46
C ALA A 44 2.32 -4.79 -9.12
N LEU A 45 2.22 -3.68 -8.38
CA LEU A 45 2.64 -2.36 -8.85
C LEU A 45 4.15 -2.33 -9.10
N GLU A 46 4.54 -1.66 -10.19
CA GLU A 46 5.95 -1.52 -10.55
C GLU A 46 6.72 -0.79 -9.44
N ASP A 47 7.94 -1.27 -9.16
CA ASP A 47 8.81 -0.79 -8.09
C ASP A 47 8.29 -0.95 -6.66
N VAL A 48 7.17 -1.62 -6.38
CA VAL A 48 6.76 -1.91 -5.00
C VAL A 48 7.53 -3.12 -4.45
N LEU A 49 8.16 -2.94 -3.29
CA LEU A 49 8.96 -3.97 -2.63
C LEU A 49 8.21 -4.65 -1.48
N SER A 50 7.46 -3.88 -0.71
CA SER A 50 6.71 -4.40 0.43
C SER A 50 5.51 -3.54 0.77
N VAL A 51 4.53 -4.18 1.41
CA VAL A 51 3.28 -3.58 1.86
C VAL A 51 3.08 -3.97 3.31
N PHE A 52 2.90 -2.98 4.18
CA PHE A 52 2.62 -3.17 5.59
C PHE A 52 1.21 -2.67 5.88
N MET A 53 0.34 -3.55 6.35
CA MET A 53 -1.05 -3.23 6.68
C MET A 53 -1.23 -3.30 8.18
N THR A 54 -1.84 -2.29 8.79
CA THR A 54 -2.18 -2.35 10.22
C THR A 54 -3.29 -1.37 10.57
N ALA A 55 -4.15 -1.77 11.50
CA ALA A 55 -5.25 -0.96 12.01
C ALA A 55 -6.10 -0.41 10.86
N ASP A 56 -5.95 0.87 10.52
CA ASP A 56 -6.72 1.62 9.53
C ASP A 56 -5.88 2.22 8.39
N PHE A 57 -4.65 1.73 8.20
CA PHE A 57 -3.73 2.24 7.18
C PHE A 57 -2.83 1.17 6.56
N VAL A 58 -2.33 1.51 5.37
CA VAL A 58 -1.41 0.69 4.58
C VAL A 58 -0.16 1.51 4.28
N THR A 59 1.02 0.99 4.61
CA THR A 59 2.29 1.58 4.24
C THR A 59 2.89 0.80 3.09
N ILE A 60 3.13 1.48 1.96
CA ILE A 60 3.79 0.89 0.80
C ILE A 60 5.26 1.30 0.86
N THR A 61 6.15 0.35 0.59
CA THR A 61 7.58 0.59 0.42
C THR A 61 7.96 0.32 -1.02
N LYS A 62 8.53 1.33 -1.69
CA LYS A 62 9.00 1.25 -3.06
C LYS A 62 10.51 1.02 -3.14
N SER A 63 10.97 0.66 -4.33
CA SER A 63 12.38 0.61 -4.70
C SER A 63 12.99 2.01 -4.75
N SER A 64 14.32 2.09 -4.70
CA SER A 64 15.03 3.36 -4.86
C SER A 64 14.82 3.99 -6.25
N SER A 65 14.49 3.19 -7.26
CA SER A 65 14.25 3.63 -8.64
C SER A 65 12.80 4.05 -8.88
N GLY A 66 11.86 3.57 -8.07
CA GLY A 66 10.44 3.83 -8.23
C GLY A 66 10.01 5.27 -7.98
N SER A 67 8.93 5.68 -8.63
CA SER A 67 8.37 7.03 -8.53
C SER A 67 7.01 7.04 -7.84
N TRP A 68 6.88 7.82 -6.76
CA TRP A 68 5.60 7.98 -6.07
C TRP A 68 4.51 8.58 -6.96
N ASP A 69 4.88 9.38 -7.98
CA ASP A 69 3.94 9.97 -8.93
C ASP A 69 3.19 8.90 -9.75
N ALA A 70 3.82 7.75 -10.00
CA ALA A 70 3.21 6.60 -10.66
C ALA A 70 2.51 5.68 -9.65
N ILE A 71 3.14 5.38 -8.51
CA ILE A 71 2.61 4.43 -7.52
C ILE A 71 1.38 4.97 -6.79
N THR A 72 1.36 6.25 -6.43
CA THR A 72 0.28 6.87 -5.64
C THR A 72 -1.10 6.76 -6.29
N PRO A 73 -1.30 7.15 -7.57
CA PRO A 73 -2.62 7.05 -8.20
C PRO A 73 -3.11 5.60 -8.29
N GLU A 74 -2.26 4.64 -8.65
CA GLU A 74 -2.63 3.23 -8.74
C GLU A 74 -2.95 2.63 -7.36
N ALA A 75 -2.09 2.86 -6.37
CA ALA A 75 -2.31 2.40 -4.99
C ALA A 75 -3.60 2.98 -4.40
N THR A 76 -3.87 4.26 -4.65
CA THR A 76 -5.12 4.93 -4.22
C THR A 76 -6.33 4.24 -4.84
N GLN A 77 -6.31 3.98 -6.14
CA GLN A 77 -7.41 3.30 -6.84
C GLN A 77 -7.67 1.89 -6.30
N ILE A 78 -6.61 1.11 -6.07
CA ILE A 78 -6.73 -0.25 -5.50
C ILE A 78 -7.35 -0.19 -4.09
N LEU A 79 -6.85 0.72 -3.24
CA LEU A 79 -7.35 0.88 -1.87
C LEU A 79 -8.81 1.36 -1.85
N GLU A 80 -9.19 2.33 -2.68
CA GLU A 80 -10.58 2.80 -2.78
C GLU A 80 -11.53 1.73 -3.32
N SER A 81 -11.05 0.87 -4.23
CA SER A 81 -11.83 -0.26 -4.74
C SER A 81 -12.04 -1.34 -3.67
N HIS A 82 -11.05 -1.58 -2.82
CA HIS A 82 -11.13 -2.58 -1.75
C HIS A 82 -11.90 -2.08 -0.52
N PHE A 83 -11.84 -0.77 -0.24
CA PHE A 83 -12.49 -0.10 0.89
C PHE A 83 -13.47 0.99 0.40
N PRO A 84 -14.63 0.61 -0.17
CA PRO A 84 -15.60 1.56 -0.71
C PRO A 84 -16.29 2.42 0.36
N GLY A 85 -16.28 2.00 1.63
CA GLY A 85 -17.02 2.59 2.76
C GLY A 85 -18.26 1.81 3.18
#